data_AF-A0A9X8EPM6-F1
#
_entry.id   AF-A0A9X8EPM6-F1
#
_cell.length_a   1.000
_cell.length_b   1.000
_cell.length_c   1.000
_cell.angle_alpha   90.00
_cell.angle_beta   90.00
_cell.angle_gamma   90.00
#
_symmetry.space_group_name_H-M   'P 1'
#
loop_
_entity.id
_entity.type
_entity.pdbx_description
1 polymer ?
#
loop_
_entity_poly.entity_id
_entity_poly.type
_entity_poly.pdbx_seq_one_letter_code
_entity_poly.pdbx_strand_id
1 'polypeptide(L)' 'MHLKGQGFKFCISPDKQQGRWLHPAERQRFYGDWTDVTEWPTEQLVVYLMPEPQQRELFAA' A
#
# COMPACT_ATOMS: atom_id res chain seq x y z
N MET A 1 -14.02 15.72 -2.47
CA MET A 1 -14.17 14.41 -3.13
C MET A 1 -13.10 13.47 -2.60
N HIS A 2 -13.48 12.34 -1.99
CA HIS A 2 -12.51 11.35 -1.50
C HIS A 2 -12.31 10.26 -2.57
N LEU A 3 -11.07 9.99 -2.97
CA LEU A 3 -10.74 8.97 -3.99
C LEU A 3 -11.25 7.59 -3.59
N LYS A 4 -11.16 7.26 -2.29
CA LYS A 4 -11.74 6.04 -1.69
C LYS A 4 -13.26 5.94 -1.90
N GLY A 5 -14.00 7.04 -1.77
CA GLY A 5 -15.44 7.09 -2.00
C GLY A 5 -15.86 6.92 -3.47
N GLN A 6 -14.90 7.06 -4.39
CA GLN A 6 -15.08 6.82 -5.83
C GLN A 6 -14.63 5.41 -6.24
N GLY A 7 -14.29 4.55 -5.28
CA GLY A 7 -13.87 3.17 -5.54
C GLY A 7 -12.40 2.99 -5.91
N PHE A 8 -11.59 4.06 -5.89
CA PHE A 8 -10.14 3.93 -6.06
C PHE A 8 -9.53 3.15 -4.90
N LYS A 9 -8.48 2.39 -5.21
CA LYS A 9 -7.73 1.60 -4.24
C LYS A 9 -6.29 2.09 -4.18
N PHE A 10 -5.78 2.34 -2.97
CA PHE A 10 -4.37 2.61 -2.77
C PHE A 10 -3.61 1.28 -2.81
N CYS A 11 -2.78 1.14 -3.85
CA CYS A 11 -2.05 -0.09 -4.11
C CYS A 11 -0.54 0.18 -4.07
N ILE A 12 0.22 -0.81 -3.62
CA ILE A 12 1.68 -0.78 -3.54
C ILE A 12 2.24 -1.83 -4.49
N SER A 13 3.21 -1.38 -5.28
CA SER A 13 4.02 -2.20 -6.19
C SER A 13 4.69 -3.39 -5.49
N PRO A 14 4.95 -4.50 -6.20
CA PRO A 14 5.63 -5.67 -5.62
C PRO A 14 7.03 -5.38 -5.08
N ASP A 15 7.74 -4.42 -5.69
CA ASP A 15 9.05 -3.96 -5.25
C ASP A 15 8.98 -3.01 -4.02
N LYS A 16 7.76 -2.67 -3.58
CA LYS A 16 7.45 -1.80 -2.46
C LYS A 16 8.01 -0.38 -2.59
N GLN A 17 8.44 0.02 -3.78
CA GLN A 17 9.02 1.35 -4.03
C GLN A 17 7.96 2.40 -4.36
N GLN A 18 6.80 1.96 -4.85
CA GLN A 18 5.73 2.85 -5.32
C GLN A 18 4.39 2.50 -4.69
N GLY A 19 3.70 3.52 -4.17
CA GLY A 19 2.30 3.46 -3.75
C GLY A 19 1.46 4.47 -4.53
N ARG A 20 0.34 4.05 -5.11
CA ARG A 20 -0.54 4.93 -5.92
C ARG A 20 -2.01 4.58 -5.72
N TRP A 21 -2.88 5.60 -5.85
CA TRP A 21 -4.32 5.38 -6.00
C TRP A 21 -4.59 4.93 -7.43
N LEU A 22 -5.15 3.72 -7.56
CA LEU A 22 -5.47 3.11 -8.84
C LEU A 22 -6.98 2.98 -9.00
N HIS A 23 -7.48 3.28 -10.20
CA HIS A 23 -8.85 2.95 -10.54
C HIS A 23 -8.98 1.41 -10.66
N PRO A 24 -10.11 0.79 -10.25
CA PRO A 24 -10.27 -0.67 -10.30
C PRO A 24 -9.98 -1.27 -11.68
N ALA A 25 -10.42 -0.58 -12.75
CA ALA A 25 -10.19 -1.02 -14.12
C ALA A 25 -8.70 -0.94 -14.54
N GLU A 26 -7.98 0.08 -14.07
CA GLU A 26 -6.54 0.23 -14.35
C GLU A 26 -5.72 -0.80 -13.58
N ARG A 27 -6.09 -1.03 -12.31
CA ARG A 27 -5.48 -2.06 -11.48
C ARG A 27 -5.56 -3.43 -12.15
N GLN A 28 -6.77 -3.85 -12.55
CA GLN A 28 -6.96 -5.15 -13.18
C GLN A 28 -6.18 -5.30 -14.49
N ARG A 29 -6.02 -4.21 -15.25
CA ARG A 29 -5.43 -4.24 -16.59
C ARG A 29 -3.91 -4.08 -16.61
N PHE A 30 -3.34 -3.32 -15.68
CA PHE A 30 -1.93 -2.92 -15.71
C PHE A 30 -1.16 -3.23 -14.43
N TYR A 31 -1.83 -3.39 -13.29
CA TYR A 31 -1.21 -3.48 -11.96
C TYR A 31 -1.83 -4.62 -11.15
N GLY A 32 -2.11 -5.76 -11.80
CA GLY A 32 -2.81 -6.88 -11.18
C GLY A 32 -2.01 -7.55 -10.06
N ASP A 33 -0.69 -7.39 -10.10
CA ASP A 33 0.31 -7.82 -9.14
C ASP A 33 0.51 -6.84 -7.98
N TRP A 34 -0.06 -5.63 -8.05
CA TRP A 34 0.06 -4.65 -6.97
C TRP A 34 -0.88 -4.99 -5.81
N THR A 35 -0.35 -4.85 -4.60
CA THR A 35 -1.07 -5.18 -3.37
C THR A 35 -1.94 -4.00 -2.95
N ASP A 36 -3.24 -4.25 -2.76
CA ASP A 36 -4.17 -3.26 -2.25
C ASP A 36 -4.08 -3.17 -0.73
N VAL A 37 -3.69 -1.99 -0.27
CA VAL A 37 -3.48 -1.68 1.14
C VAL A 37 -4.46 -0.61 1.65
N THR A 38 -5.52 -0.30 0.89
CA THR A 38 -6.45 0.80 1.17
C THR A 38 -7.09 0.72 2.56
N GLU A 39 -7.37 -0.50 3.01
CA GLU A 39 -8.00 -0.79 4.31
C GLU A 39 -7.02 -1.38 5.32
N TRP A 40 -5.72 -1.37 5.02
CA TRP A 40 -4.75 -1.97 5.93
C TRP A 40 -4.55 -1.07 7.15
N PRO A 41 -4.52 -1.65 8.36
CA PRO A 41 -4.10 -0.92 9.55
C PRO A 41 -2.61 -0.55 9.44
N THR A 42 -2.21 0.55 10.08
CA THR A 42 -0.87 1.11 9.98
C THR A 42 0.21 0.09 10.36
N GLU A 43 -0.02 -0.73 11.37
CA GLU A 43 0.90 -1.75 11.85
C GLU A 43 1.18 -2.79 10.77
N GLN A 44 0.14 -3.23 10.05
CA GLN A 44 0.28 -4.15 8.93
C GLN A 44 1.04 -3.51 7.78
N LEU A 45 0.81 -2.23 7.51
CA LEU A 45 1.54 -1.48 6.48
C LEU A 45 3.03 -1.38 6.81
N VAL A 46 3.36 -1.11 8.08
CA VAL A 46 4.74 -0.98 8.56
C VAL A 46 5.47 -2.32 8.49
N VAL A 47 4.83 -3.43 8.86
CA VAL A 47 5.40 -4.79 8.68
C VAL A 47 5.61 -5.13 7.21
N TYR A 48 4.68 -4.71 6.35
CA TYR A 48 4.78 -4.98 4.94
C TYR A 48 5.90 -4.19 4.26
N LEU A 49 6.08 -2.92 4.60
CA LEU A 49 7.05 -2.04 3.97
C LEU A 49 8.46 -2.14 4.55
N MET A 50 8.59 -2.51 5.83
CA MET A 50 9.88 -2.50 6.52
C MET A 50 10.26 -3.91 7.00
N PRO A 51 11.35 -4.50 6.50
CA PRO A 51 11.89 -5.73 7.07
C PRO A 51 12.43 -5.50 8.50
N GLU A 52 12.45 -6.57 9.31
CA GLU A 52 12.57 -6.55 10.79
C GLU A 52 13.80 -5.86 11.44
N PRO A 53 14.92 -5.49 10.78
CA PRO A 53 15.91 -4.64 11.43
C PRO A 53 15.43 -3.19 11.63
N GLN A 54 14.63 -2.65 10.70
CA GLN A 54 14.38 -1.20 10.60
C GLN A 54 13.20 -0.73 11.44
N GLN A 55 12.26 -1.62 11.76
CA GLN A 55 11.10 -1.27 12.59
C GLN A 55 11.51 -0.96 14.05
N ARG A 56 12.52 -1.67 14.56
CA ARG A 56 13.00 -1.48 15.94
C ARG A 56 13.62 -0.11 16.17
N GLU A 57 14.27 0.48 15.17
CA GLU A 57 14.91 1.80 15.29
C GLU A 57 13.90 2.94 15.30
N LEU A 58 12.76 2.82 14.61
CA LEU A 58 11.73 3.88 14.55
C LEU A 58 10.88 4.00 15.81
N PHE A 59 10.68 2.90 16.56
CA PHE A 59 9.87 2.89 17.78
C PHE A 59 10.70 2.88 19.08
N ALA A 60 12.02 3.05 19.00
CA ALA A 60 12.93 3.09 20.15
C ALA A 60 13.20 4.50 20.71
N ALA A 61 12.46 5.52 20.28
CA ALA A 61 12.63 6.93 20.70
C ALA A 61 11.52 7.40 21.65
#